data_AF-E1A4C1-F1
#
_entry.id   AF-E1A4C1-F1
#
_cell.length_a   1.000
_cell.length_b   1.000
_cell.length_c   1.000
_cell.angle_alpha   90.00
_cell.angle_beta   90.00
_cell.angle_gamma   90.00
#
_symmetry.space_group_name_H-M   'P 1'
#
loop_
_entity.id
_entity.type
_entity.pdbx_description
1 polymer ?
#
loop_
_entity_poly.entity_id
_entity_poly.type
_entity_poly.pdbx_seq_one_letter_code
_entity_poly.pdbx_strand_id
1 'polypeptide(L)'
;DAIGISQSATSRGQFGGGGADGSIAIFEDIETNFHANLGVDEIIDEQKPFVQRSNISTADFIQFAGAIGVSNCPGAPQLDVFLGRADATQPAPDLTVPEPFDTVDSILARFADAGNFTPEEVVALLVSHTIAAADHVDPTIPGTPFDSTPELFDTQFFIETQLRGTLFPGTGGNQGEVESPLAGELRLQSDSELARDSRTA
;
A
#
# COMPACT_ATOMS: atom_id res chain seq x y z
N ASP A 1 -1.56 2.15 7.77
CA ASP A 1 -1.46 1.52 9.10
C ASP A 1 -0.08 0.85 9.28
N ALA A 2 0.06 -0.45 8.98
CA ALA A 2 1.18 -1.27 9.46
C ALA A 2 2.62 -0.78 9.17
N ILE A 3 2.86 -0.16 8.01
CA ILE A 3 4.21 0.34 7.64
C ILE A 3 4.59 1.64 8.37
N GLY A 4 3.64 2.28 9.07
CA GLY A 4 3.81 3.49 9.88
C GLY A 4 4.59 3.24 11.17
N ILE A 5 5.80 2.68 11.04
CA ILE A 5 6.74 2.37 12.12
C ILE A 5 8.17 2.63 11.65
N SER A 6 9.07 3.08 12.53
CA SER A 6 10.49 3.27 12.24
C SER A 6 11.36 2.84 13.43
N GLN A 7 12.14 1.79 13.23
CA GLN A 7 13.08 1.29 14.24
C GLN A 7 14.26 2.25 14.44
N SER A 8 14.73 2.89 13.36
CA SER A 8 15.80 3.89 13.41
C SER A 8 15.38 5.22 14.05
N ALA A 9 14.11 5.64 13.94
CA ALA A 9 13.60 6.77 14.70
C ALA A 9 13.57 6.43 16.21
N THR A 10 13.04 5.25 16.54
CA THR A 10 12.95 4.76 17.92
C THR A 10 14.32 4.66 18.57
N SER A 11 15.34 4.14 17.87
CA SER A 11 16.71 4.03 18.39
C SER A 11 17.39 5.38 18.63
N ARG A 12 16.92 6.45 17.97
CA ARG A 12 17.36 7.84 18.18
C ARG A 12 16.55 8.57 19.27
N GLY A 13 15.67 7.87 19.97
CA GLY A 13 14.82 8.44 21.02
C GLY A 13 13.66 9.28 20.50
N GLN A 14 13.27 9.09 19.23
CA GLN A 14 12.10 9.71 18.61
C GLN A 14 10.97 8.69 18.53
N PHE A 15 9.72 9.14 18.60
CA PHE A 15 8.60 8.24 18.33
C PHE A 15 8.61 7.86 16.84
N GLY A 16 8.68 6.56 16.55
CA GLY A 16 8.77 6.04 15.19
C GLY A 16 7.43 5.60 14.59
N GLY A 17 6.32 5.72 15.32
CA GLY A 17 5.05 5.07 14.98
C GLY A 17 4.94 3.66 15.59
N GLY A 18 3.70 3.16 15.75
CA GLY A 18 3.44 1.87 16.40
C GLY A 18 3.14 0.71 15.45
N GLY A 19 3.12 0.96 14.14
CA GLY A 19 2.93 -0.07 13.11
C GLY A 19 1.47 -0.45 12.94
N ALA A 20 1.15 -1.74 13.07
CA ALA A 20 -0.23 -2.23 12.96
C ALA A 20 -0.99 -1.94 14.26
N ASP A 21 -1.30 -0.67 14.51
CA ASP A 21 -1.90 -0.18 15.76
C ASP A 21 -3.19 0.64 15.53
N GLY A 22 -3.69 0.68 14.29
CA GLY A 22 -4.92 1.40 13.95
C GLY A 22 -4.77 2.91 13.92
N SER A 23 -3.55 3.44 14.07
CA SER A 23 -3.25 4.87 14.16
C SER A 23 -3.82 5.65 12.99
N ILE A 24 -3.74 5.10 11.77
CA ILE A 24 -4.27 5.74 10.56
C ILE A 24 -5.77 6.06 10.63
N ALA A 25 -6.56 5.25 11.34
CA ALA A 25 -8.00 5.44 11.50
C ALA A 25 -8.35 6.18 12.80
N ILE A 26 -7.53 6.04 13.85
CA ILE A 26 -7.73 6.72 15.13
C ILE A 26 -7.36 8.20 15.05
N PHE A 27 -6.28 8.50 14.31
CA PHE A 27 -5.74 9.83 14.07
C PHE A 27 -5.91 10.22 12.59
N GLU A 28 -7.08 9.90 12.02
CA GLU A 28 -7.39 10.15 10.61
C GLU A 28 -7.19 11.63 10.24
N ASP A 29 -7.52 12.56 11.14
CA ASP A 29 -7.38 14.00 10.93
C ASP A 29 -5.92 14.48 10.80
N ILE A 30 -4.96 13.60 11.08
CA ILE A 30 -3.53 13.83 10.91
C ILE A 30 -3.00 12.97 9.78
N GLU A 31 -3.15 11.65 9.86
CA GLU A 31 -2.43 10.73 8.98
C GLU A 31 -2.95 10.69 7.55
N THR A 32 -4.24 10.93 7.31
CA THR A 32 -4.80 10.94 5.94
C THR A 32 -4.44 12.23 5.18
N ASN A 33 -3.90 13.24 5.87
CA ASN A 33 -3.37 14.45 5.26
C ASN A 33 -1.92 14.29 4.75
N PHE A 34 -1.26 13.16 5.04
CA PHE A 34 0.05 12.85 4.47
C PHE A 34 -0.09 12.51 2.99
N HIS A 35 0.86 12.98 2.16
CA HIS A 35 0.77 12.80 0.70
C HIS A 35 0.70 11.32 0.29
N ALA A 36 1.44 10.45 0.97
CA ALA A 36 1.43 9.01 0.73
C ALA A 36 0.13 8.30 1.15
N ASN A 37 -0.77 8.97 1.90
CA ASN A 37 -2.05 8.42 2.37
C ASN A 37 -3.27 9.05 1.66
N LEU A 38 -3.06 9.79 0.57
CA LEU A 38 -4.16 10.41 -0.18
C LEU A 38 -5.21 9.37 -0.61
N GLY A 39 -6.47 9.63 -0.27
CA GLY A 39 -7.63 8.78 -0.59
C GLY A 39 -7.96 7.71 0.44
N VAL A 40 -7.11 7.50 1.47
CA VAL A 40 -7.35 6.48 2.49
C VAL A 40 -8.47 6.90 3.48
N ASP A 41 -8.78 8.19 3.55
CA ASP A 41 -9.88 8.73 4.36
C ASP A 41 -11.24 8.14 3.97
N GLU A 42 -11.51 7.92 2.68
CA GLU A 42 -12.76 7.33 2.21
C GLU A 42 -13.02 5.95 2.86
N ILE A 43 -12.06 5.02 2.74
CA ILE A 43 -12.22 3.67 3.29
C ILE A 43 -12.24 3.65 4.82
N ILE A 44 -11.53 4.58 5.47
CA ILE A 44 -11.59 4.74 6.93
C ILE A 44 -13.01 5.13 7.37
N ASP A 45 -13.61 6.12 6.70
CA ASP A 45 -14.96 6.57 7.00
C ASP A 45 -16.01 5.49 6.70
N GLU A 46 -15.81 4.67 5.66
CA GLU A 46 -16.67 3.51 5.39
C GLU A 46 -16.57 2.42 6.47
N GLN A 47 -15.38 2.18 7.01
CA GLN A 47 -15.15 1.17 8.06
C GLN A 47 -15.60 1.62 9.44
N LYS A 48 -15.57 2.93 9.72
CA LYS A 48 -15.84 3.53 11.04
C LYS A 48 -17.15 3.06 11.70
N PRO A 49 -18.31 2.97 11.02
CA PRO A 49 -19.54 2.47 11.63
C PRO A 49 -19.46 0.99 12.03
N PHE A 50 -18.65 0.19 11.34
CA PHE A 50 -18.45 -1.23 11.65
C PHE A 50 -17.51 -1.40 12.85
N VAL A 51 -16.42 -0.63 12.90
CA VAL A 51 -15.52 -0.56 14.06
C VAL A 51 -16.33 -0.23 15.31
N GLN A 52 -17.15 0.84 15.27
CA GLN A 52 -17.97 1.30 16.40
C GLN A 52 -19.03 0.28 16.87
N ARG A 53 -19.50 -0.60 15.99
CA ARG A 53 -20.46 -1.67 16.32
C ARG A 53 -19.79 -2.97 16.75
N SER A 54 -18.51 -3.11 16.45
CA SER A 54 -17.70 -4.25 16.85
C SER A 54 -17.19 -4.10 18.29
N ASN A 55 -16.74 -5.21 18.88
CA ASN A 55 -16.04 -5.21 20.17
C ASN A 55 -14.54 -5.52 20.01
N ILE A 56 -13.98 -5.25 18.83
CA ILE A 56 -12.54 -5.40 18.57
C ILE A 56 -11.88 -4.02 18.48
N SER A 57 -10.57 -3.96 18.71
CA SER A 57 -9.80 -2.72 18.56
C SER A 57 -9.82 -2.26 17.10
N THR A 58 -9.63 -0.96 16.88
CA THR A 58 -9.50 -0.41 15.52
C THR A 58 -8.31 -1.05 14.81
N ALA A 59 -7.22 -1.25 15.56
CA ALA A 59 -6.02 -1.95 15.09
C ALA A 59 -6.30 -3.38 14.58
N ASP A 60 -7.09 -4.17 15.31
CA ASP A 60 -7.48 -5.51 14.87
C ASP A 60 -8.48 -5.46 13.72
N PHE A 61 -9.40 -4.49 13.72
CA PHE A 61 -10.42 -4.37 12.68
C PHE A 61 -9.82 -4.16 11.30
N ILE A 62 -8.83 -3.27 11.16
CA ILE A 62 -8.17 -3.01 9.86
C ILE A 62 -7.56 -4.30 9.29
N GLN A 63 -6.85 -5.05 10.12
CA GLN A 63 -6.17 -6.29 9.71
C GLN A 63 -7.17 -7.39 9.38
N PHE A 64 -8.26 -7.49 10.14
CA PHE A 64 -9.36 -8.39 9.86
C PHE A 64 -10.08 -8.04 8.56
N ALA A 65 -10.40 -6.77 8.33
CA ALA A 65 -11.07 -6.28 7.13
C ALA A 65 -10.21 -6.57 5.88
N GLY A 66 -8.90 -6.32 5.94
CA GLY A 66 -7.97 -6.66 4.86
C GLY A 66 -7.95 -8.16 4.55
N ALA A 67 -7.86 -9.01 5.57
CA ALA A 67 -7.87 -10.47 5.39
C ALA A 67 -9.18 -10.98 4.77
N ILE A 68 -10.33 -10.44 5.20
CA ILE A 68 -11.63 -10.76 4.61
C ILE A 68 -11.74 -10.23 3.18
N GLY A 69 -11.27 -9.01 2.90
CA GLY A 69 -11.24 -8.41 1.58
C GLY A 69 -10.50 -9.31 0.58
N VAL A 70 -9.26 -9.70 0.92
CA VAL A 70 -8.43 -10.60 0.11
C VAL A 70 -9.12 -11.96 -0.10
N SER A 71 -9.82 -12.49 0.91
CA SER A 71 -10.50 -13.80 0.79
C SER A 71 -11.65 -13.82 -0.24
N ASN A 72 -12.14 -12.65 -0.66
CA ASN A 72 -13.16 -12.55 -1.70
C ASN A 72 -12.59 -12.62 -3.13
N CYS A 73 -11.27 -12.49 -3.29
CA CYS A 73 -10.60 -12.49 -4.58
C CYS A 73 -10.26 -13.94 -4.99
N PRO A 74 -10.77 -14.45 -6.13
CA PRO A 74 -10.39 -15.79 -6.61
C PRO A 74 -8.88 -15.92 -6.81
N GLY A 75 -8.29 -17.00 -6.30
CA GLY A 75 -6.85 -17.24 -6.35
C GLY A 75 -6.10 -16.82 -5.07
N ALA A 76 -6.75 -16.06 -4.18
CA ALA A 76 -6.10 -15.52 -3.00
C ALA A 76 -5.72 -16.60 -1.98
N PRO A 77 -4.61 -16.41 -1.24
CA PRO A 77 -4.26 -17.26 -0.13
C PRO A 77 -5.24 -17.07 1.03
N GLN A 78 -5.34 -18.09 1.89
CA GLN A 78 -5.96 -17.90 3.19
C GLN A 78 -5.01 -17.12 4.08
N LEU A 79 -5.32 -15.85 4.35
CA LEU A 79 -4.56 -15.03 5.29
C LEU A 79 -4.90 -15.40 6.74
N ASP A 80 -3.87 -15.40 7.59
CA ASP A 80 -4.02 -15.56 9.03
C ASP A 80 -4.52 -14.25 9.65
N VAL A 81 -5.45 -14.37 10.60
CA VAL A 81 -5.90 -13.25 11.44
C VAL A 81 -5.55 -13.55 12.88
N PHE A 82 -4.74 -12.67 13.46
CA PHE A 82 -4.43 -12.67 14.89
C PHE A 82 -5.11 -11.47 15.53
N LEU A 83 -5.78 -11.68 16.66
CA LEU A 83 -6.42 -10.63 17.46
C LEU A 83 -5.59 -10.35 18.71
N GLY A 84 -5.60 -9.09 19.17
CA GLY A 84 -4.93 -8.64 20.39
C GLY A 84 -4.13 -7.35 20.23
N ARG A 85 -4.24 -6.62 19.12
CA ARG A 85 -3.56 -5.32 18.97
C ARG A 85 -4.20 -4.27 19.88
N ALA A 86 -3.35 -3.51 20.56
CA ALA A 86 -3.78 -2.33 21.29
C ALA A 86 -3.94 -1.16 20.32
N ASP A 87 -4.98 -0.37 20.51
CA ASP A 87 -5.19 0.87 19.75
C ASP A 87 -4.08 1.89 20.04
N ALA A 88 -3.69 2.60 18.99
CA ALA A 88 -2.66 3.63 19.01
C ALA A 88 -2.97 4.74 20.02
N THR A 89 -1.90 5.35 20.54
CA THR A 89 -1.98 6.52 21.45
C THR A 89 -1.33 7.78 20.88
N GLN A 90 -0.65 7.66 19.74
CA GLN A 90 -0.02 8.73 18.99
C GLN A 90 -0.11 8.42 17.48
N PRO A 91 -0.23 9.45 16.62
CA PRO A 91 -0.22 9.25 15.17
C PRO A 91 1.16 8.80 14.68
N ALA A 92 1.20 7.98 13.64
CA ALA A 92 2.44 7.64 12.96
C ALA A 92 3.13 8.92 12.41
N PRO A 93 4.47 8.99 12.42
CA PRO A 93 5.19 10.04 11.73
C PRO A 93 4.94 9.98 10.21
N ASP A 94 4.88 11.14 9.57
CA ASP A 94 4.89 11.25 8.11
C ASP A 94 6.19 10.67 7.50
N LEU A 95 6.19 10.45 6.18
CA LEU A 95 7.30 9.89 5.39
C LEU A 95 7.67 8.45 5.78
N THR A 96 6.73 7.73 6.41
CA THR A 96 6.89 6.32 6.77
C THR A 96 6.28 5.36 5.74
N VAL A 97 5.42 5.85 4.86
CA VAL A 97 4.80 5.11 3.75
C VAL A 97 5.55 5.45 2.45
N PRO A 98 6.01 4.45 1.68
CA PRO A 98 6.66 4.69 0.39
C PRO A 98 5.74 5.36 -0.64
N GLU A 99 6.32 6.17 -1.52
CA GLU A 99 5.62 6.88 -2.60
C GLU A 99 5.95 6.29 -3.99
N PRO A 100 5.07 6.42 -4.99
CA PRO A 100 5.29 5.81 -6.30
C PRO A 100 6.47 6.41 -7.08
N PHE A 101 7.01 7.54 -6.64
CA PHE A 101 8.18 8.21 -7.20
C PHE A 101 9.44 8.05 -6.32
N ASP A 102 9.37 7.27 -5.24
CA ASP A 102 10.55 6.91 -4.46
C ASP A 102 11.47 5.98 -5.25
N THR A 103 12.78 6.14 -5.04
CA THR A 103 13.78 5.26 -5.61
C THR A 103 13.69 3.85 -5.02
N VAL A 104 14.12 2.84 -5.77
CA VAL A 104 14.26 1.46 -5.26
C VAL A 104 15.09 1.41 -3.97
N ASP A 105 16.19 2.17 -3.89
CA ASP A 105 17.03 2.25 -2.69
C ASP A 105 16.25 2.74 -1.45
N SER A 106 15.47 3.81 -1.58
CA SER A 106 14.68 4.36 -0.48
C SER A 106 13.54 3.44 -0.07
N ILE A 107 12.86 2.79 -1.04
CA ILE A 107 11.79 1.81 -0.75
C ILE A 107 12.36 0.64 0.04
N LEU A 108 13.43 0.00 -0.45
CA LEU A 108 14.06 -1.14 0.22
C LEU A 108 14.58 -0.76 1.61
N ALA A 109 15.20 0.42 1.75
CA ALA A 109 15.63 0.92 3.06
C ALA A 109 14.45 1.17 4.00
N ARG A 110 13.31 1.66 3.49
CA ARG A 110 12.13 1.93 4.29
C ARG A 110 11.53 0.64 4.84
N PHE A 111 11.37 -0.38 4.01
CA PHE A 111 10.91 -1.70 4.42
C PHE A 111 11.88 -2.38 5.40
N ALA A 112 13.19 -2.26 5.17
CA ALA A 112 14.20 -2.75 6.12
C ALA A 112 14.09 -2.06 7.49
N ASP A 113 13.86 -0.74 7.53
CA ASP A 113 13.71 0.01 8.78
C ASP A 113 12.38 -0.27 9.51
N ALA A 114 11.32 -0.62 8.79
CA ALA A 114 10.01 -0.90 9.38
C ALA A 114 9.98 -2.28 10.05
N GLY A 115 10.43 -3.31 9.34
CA GLY A 115 10.25 -4.71 9.75
C GLY A 115 11.43 -5.63 9.47
N ASN A 116 12.59 -5.07 9.07
CA ASN A 116 13.74 -5.85 8.59
C ASN A 116 13.37 -6.76 7.39
N PHE A 117 12.49 -6.26 6.51
CA PHE A 117 12.08 -6.97 5.30
C PHE A 117 13.24 -7.05 4.30
N THR A 118 13.38 -8.20 3.64
CA THR A 118 14.32 -8.38 2.53
C THR A 118 13.73 -7.85 1.21
N PRO A 119 14.56 -7.59 0.17
CA PRO A 119 14.06 -7.21 -1.14
C PRO A 119 13.04 -8.20 -1.73
N GLU A 120 13.23 -9.50 -1.51
CA GLU A 120 12.31 -10.55 -1.95
C GLU A 120 10.97 -10.46 -1.22
N GLU A 121 10.96 -10.11 0.07
CA GLU A 121 9.73 -9.89 0.84
C GLU A 121 9.00 -8.62 0.38
N VAL A 122 9.74 -7.56 -0.01
CA VAL A 122 9.13 -6.37 -0.62
C VAL A 122 8.44 -6.73 -1.93
N VAL A 123 9.09 -7.51 -2.81
CA VAL A 123 8.48 -8.00 -4.06
C VAL A 123 7.25 -8.87 -3.76
N ALA A 124 7.32 -9.74 -2.74
CA ALA A 124 6.19 -10.56 -2.33
C ALA A 124 5.01 -9.71 -1.85
N LEU A 125 5.24 -8.61 -1.12
CA LEU A 125 4.18 -7.70 -0.66
C LEU A 125 3.54 -6.88 -1.79
N LEU A 126 4.29 -6.59 -2.86
CA LEU A 126 3.76 -5.94 -4.06
C LEU A 126 2.73 -6.79 -4.82
N VAL A 127 2.58 -8.08 -4.50
CA VAL A 127 1.47 -8.89 -5.04
C VAL A 127 0.10 -8.25 -4.77
N SER A 128 -0.01 -7.43 -3.71
CA SER A 128 -1.22 -6.66 -3.43
C SER A 128 -1.69 -5.82 -4.62
N HIS A 129 -0.79 -5.38 -5.51
CA HIS A 129 -1.14 -4.61 -6.70
C HIS A 129 -1.92 -5.43 -7.75
N THR A 130 -1.96 -6.77 -7.66
CA THR A 130 -2.77 -7.61 -8.57
C THR A 130 -4.28 -7.48 -8.35
N ILE A 131 -4.69 -6.94 -7.20
CA ILE A 131 -6.10 -6.68 -6.85
C ILE A 131 -6.29 -5.22 -6.42
N ALA A 132 -5.71 -4.30 -7.21
CA ALA A 132 -5.68 -2.88 -6.87
C ALA A 132 -5.82 -1.97 -8.10
N ALA A 133 -6.14 -0.71 -7.80
CA ALA A 133 -6.27 0.38 -8.76
C ALA A 133 -5.79 1.71 -8.15
N ALA A 134 -5.61 2.72 -8.98
CA ALA A 134 -5.22 4.07 -8.57
C ALA A 134 -6.30 5.11 -8.87
N ASP A 135 -6.65 5.90 -7.85
CA ASP A 135 -7.63 6.99 -7.97
C ASP A 135 -6.98 8.37 -8.08
N HIS A 136 -5.82 8.56 -7.44
CA HIS A 136 -5.21 9.87 -7.23
C HIS A 136 -3.92 10.14 -8.02
N VAL A 137 -3.34 9.11 -8.65
CA VAL A 137 -2.13 9.29 -9.47
C VAL A 137 -2.47 10.05 -10.75
N ASP A 138 -3.49 9.60 -11.49
CA ASP A 138 -4.13 10.38 -12.55
C ASP A 138 -5.61 10.65 -12.17
N PRO A 139 -5.92 11.83 -11.64
CA PRO A 139 -7.28 12.19 -11.24
C PRO A 139 -8.30 12.27 -12.39
N THR A 140 -7.88 12.16 -13.65
CA THR A 140 -8.80 12.16 -14.82
C THR A 140 -9.40 10.79 -15.10
N ILE A 141 -8.84 9.73 -14.54
CA ILE A 141 -9.22 8.32 -14.76
C ILE A 141 -9.14 7.50 -13.46
N PRO A 142 -9.89 7.88 -12.40
CA PRO A 142 -9.87 7.13 -11.15
C PRO A 142 -10.37 5.69 -11.36
N GLY A 143 -9.84 4.76 -10.57
CA GLY A 143 -10.14 3.34 -10.63
C GLY A 143 -9.39 2.58 -11.73
N THR A 144 -8.32 3.17 -12.31
CA THR A 144 -7.52 2.47 -13.32
C THR A 144 -6.63 1.42 -12.65
N PRO A 145 -6.75 0.13 -13.00
CA PRO A 145 -6.04 -0.97 -12.33
C PRO A 145 -4.55 -1.04 -12.67
N PHE A 146 -3.79 -1.75 -11.85
CA PHE A 146 -2.35 -2.02 -12.09
C PHE A 146 -2.10 -3.28 -12.93
N ASP A 147 -3.13 -4.10 -13.16
CA ASP A 147 -3.10 -5.21 -14.09
C ASP A 147 -4.46 -5.37 -14.80
N SER A 148 -4.52 -6.27 -15.78
CA SER A 148 -5.72 -6.53 -16.58
C SER A 148 -6.79 -7.37 -15.87
N THR A 149 -6.53 -7.83 -14.65
CA THR A 149 -7.39 -8.75 -13.88
C THR A 149 -7.53 -8.32 -12.41
N PRO A 150 -7.93 -7.07 -12.10
CA PRO A 150 -7.89 -6.51 -10.73
C PRO A 150 -8.87 -7.17 -9.73
N GLU A 151 -9.68 -8.13 -10.19
CA GLU A 151 -10.59 -8.92 -9.36
C GLU A 151 -10.02 -10.30 -9.01
N LEU A 152 -8.91 -10.71 -9.65
CA LEU A 152 -8.27 -12.01 -9.48
C LEU A 152 -6.94 -11.85 -8.75
N PHE A 153 -6.71 -12.69 -7.75
CA PHE A 153 -5.40 -12.77 -7.12
C PHE A 153 -4.52 -13.73 -7.92
N ASP A 154 -3.81 -13.19 -8.90
CA ASP A 154 -2.95 -13.96 -9.79
C ASP A 154 -1.56 -13.31 -9.97
N THR A 155 -0.92 -13.52 -11.10
CA THR A 155 0.43 -13.01 -11.39
C THR A 155 0.45 -12.02 -12.56
N GLN A 156 -0.70 -11.55 -13.05
CA GLN A 156 -0.78 -10.65 -14.19
C GLN A 156 -0.05 -9.35 -13.91
N PHE A 157 -0.17 -8.78 -12.72
CA PHE A 157 0.65 -7.64 -12.28
C PHE A 157 2.15 -7.84 -12.54
N PHE A 158 2.75 -8.97 -12.14
CA PHE A 158 4.17 -9.24 -12.37
C PHE A 158 4.54 -9.46 -13.84
N ILE A 159 3.61 -9.99 -14.65
CA ILE A 159 3.81 -10.19 -16.09
C ILE A 159 3.73 -8.84 -16.83
N GLU A 160 2.70 -8.06 -16.54
CA GLU A 160 2.34 -6.85 -17.26
C GLU A 160 3.30 -5.70 -16.94
N THR A 161 3.76 -5.57 -15.69
CA THR A 161 4.81 -4.61 -15.29
C THR A 161 6.14 -4.82 -16.03
N GLN A 162 6.44 -6.05 -16.48
CA GLN A 162 7.63 -6.35 -17.30
C GLN A 162 7.51 -5.92 -18.76
N LEU A 163 6.28 -5.74 -19.27
CA LEU A 163 6.07 -5.32 -20.65
C LEU A 163 6.60 -3.89 -20.87
N ARG A 164 7.01 -3.62 -22.12
CA ARG A 164 7.39 -2.27 -22.52
C ARG A 164 6.18 -1.34 -22.42
N GLY A 165 6.30 -0.24 -21.68
CA GLY A 165 5.32 0.85 -21.68
C GLY A 165 5.19 1.47 -23.07
N THR A 166 3.97 1.81 -23.47
CA THR A 166 3.68 2.35 -24.81
C THR A 166 2.74 3.56 -24.82
N LEU A 167 2.05 3.83 -23.72
CA LEU A 167 1.08 4.92 -23.59
C LEU A 167 0.87 5.27 -22.10
N PHE A 168 0.29 6.44 -21.85
CA PHE A 168 -0.40 6.73 -20.58
C PHE A 168 -1.90 6.47 -20.79
N PRO A 169 -2.60 5.75 -19.89
CA PRO A 169 -4.03 5.44 -20.05
C PRO A 169 -4.92 6.70 -20.01
N GLY A 170 -4.46 7.76 -19.33
CA GLY A 170 -5.12 9.06 -19.25
C GLY A 170 -4.21 10.18 -19.76
N THR A 171 -3.77 11.02 -18.84
CA THR A 171 -2.85 12.13 -19.08
C THR A 171 -1.41 11.71 -18.80
N GLY A 172 -0.44 12.34 -19.47
CA GLY A 172 0.98 12.14 -19.17
C GLY A 172 1.53 13.26 -18.27
N GLY A 173 2.61 12.97 -17.56
CA GLY A 173 3.31 13.94 -16.70
C GLY A 173 2.84 13.97 -15.24
N ASN A 174 2.08 12.97 -14.81
CA ASN A 174 1.73 12.77 -13.41
C ASN A 174 2.96 12.24 -12.64
N GLN A 175 3.18 12.75 -11.43
CA GLN A 175 4.35 12.36 -10.62
C GLN A 175 4.21 10.90 -10.17
N GLY A 176 5.24 10.09 -10.41
CA GLY A 176 5.22 8.67 -10.05
C GLY A 176 4.45 7.79 -11.03
N GLU A 177 3.99 8.31 -12.16
CA GLU A 177 3.39 7.52 -13.25
C GLU A 177 4.37 7.36 -14.42
N VAL A 178 4.39 6.17 -15.02
CA VAL A 178 5.13 5.90 -16.26
C VAL A 178 4.22 5.23 -17.29
N GLU A 179 4.67 5.17 -18.56
CA GLU A 179 3.90 4.52 -19.61
C GLU A 179 3.57 3.05 -19.25
N SER A 180 2.30 2.71 -19.41
CA SER A 180 1.69 1.40 -19.26
C SER A 180 1.69 0.63 -20.60
N PRO A 181 1.61 -0.71 -20.61
CA PRO A 181 1.54 -1.49 -21.83
C PRO A 181 0.11 -1.59 -22.40
N LEU A 182 -0.93 -1.28 -21.62
CA LEU A 182 -2.34 -1.43 -21.98
C LEU A 182 -3.15 -0.15 -21.74
N ALA A 183 -4.12 0.13 -22.60
CA ALA A 183 -4.90 1.38 -22.58
C ALA A 183 -5.78 1.58 -21.32
N GLY A 184 -6.06 0.52 -20.57
CA GLY A 184 -6.87 0.55 -19.35
C GLY A 184 -6.09 0.10 -18.11
N GLU A 185 -4.77 0.19 -18.14
CA GLU A 185 -3.86 -0.17 -17.04
C GLU A 185 -3.00 1.04 -16.72
N LEU A 186 -2.77 1.34 -15.44
CA LEU A 186 -1.85 2.38 -14.98
C LEU A 186 -0.58 1.72 -14.44
N ARG A 187 0.58 2.38 -14.62
CA ARG A 187 1.84 1.87 -14.09
C ARG A 187 2.55 2.90 -13.22
N LEU A 188 2.83 2.51 -11.98
CA LEU A 188 3.65 3.30 -11.07
C LEU A 188 5.13 3.23 -11.46
N GLN A 189 5.86 4.33 -11.27
CA GLN A 189 7.30 4.38 -11.51
C GLN A 189 8.04 3.40 -10.60
N SER A 190 7.69 3.35 -9.30
CA SER A 190 8.25 2.41 -8.33
C SER A 190 8.15 0.96 -8.78
N ASP A 191 6.99 0.52 -9.28
CA ASP A 191 6.77 -0.85 -9.74
C ASP A 191 7.58 -1.15 -11.00
N SER A 192 7.63 -0.19 -11.94
CA SER A 192 8.44 -0.29 -13.15
C SER A 192 9.94 -0.43 -12.85
N GLU A 193 10.43 0.28 -11.84
CA GLU A 193 11.84 0.24 -11.41
C GLU A 193 12.15 -1.02 -10.60
N LEU A 194 11.30 -1.41 -9.65
CA LEU A 194 11.44 -2.65 -8.86
C LEU A 194 11.45 -3.89 -9.75
N ALA A 195 10.65 -3.91 -10.82
CA ALA A 195 10.65 -5.01 -11.79
C ALA A 195 11.98 -5.14 -12.58
N ARG A 196 12.86 -4.14 -12.55
CA ARG A 196 14.07 -4.08 -13.40
C ARG A 196 15.37 -3.90 -12.61
N ASP A 197 15.30 -3.61 -11.31
CA ASP A 197 16.46 -3.53 -10.44
C ASP A 197 17.07 -4.91 -10.20
N SER A 198 18.40 -5.01 -10.28
CA SER A 198 19.14 -6.27 -10.12
C SER A 198 18.93 -7.01 -8.79
N ARG A 199 18.37 -6.35 -7.77
CA ARG A 199 18.08 -6.95 -6.45
C ARG A 199 16.68 -7.54 -6.36
N THR A 200 15.78 -7.17 -7.27
CA THR A 200 14.34 -7.48 -7.19
C THR A 200 13.75 -8.05 -8.48
N ALA A 201 14.50 -8.03 -9.60
CA ALA A 201 14.10 -8.56 -10.91
C ALA A 201 14.25 -10.08 -11.07
#